data_AF-U7V8X0-F1
#
_entry.id   AF-U7V8X0-F1
#
_cell.length_a   1.000
_cell.length_b   1.000
_cell.length_c   1.000
_cell.angle_alpha   90.00
_cell.angle_beta   90.00
_cell.angle_gamma   90.00
#
_symmetry.space_group_name_H-M   'P 1'
#
loop_
_entity.id
_entity.type
_entity.pdbx_description
1 polymer ?
#
loop_
_entity_poly.entity_id
_entity_poly.type
_entity_poly.pdbx_seq_one_letter_code
_entity_poly.pdbx_strand_id
1 'polypeptide(L)' 'MDTGDDWTLYGKTGWATRNLNKNMNPTLGWFVGWVEQKEKLYIFALNMDIKDSSQLPQRQEIAIDILKNELNI' A
#
# COMPACT_ATOMS: atom_id res chain seq x y z
N MET A 1 -0.27 -6.43 9.52
CA MET A 1 -0.79 -5.59 10.60
C MET A 1 0.40 -4.90 11.19
N ASP A 2 0.35 -3.57 11.21
CA ASP A 2 1.27 -2.73 11.96
C ASP A 2 0.41 -1.96 12.97
N THR A 3 0.91 -1.77 14.18
CA THR A 3 0.14 -1.25 15.31
C THR A 3 1.00 -0.30 16.12
N GLY A 4 0.47 0.89 16.41
CA GLY A 4 1.00 1.78 17.43
C GLY A 4 0.06 1.84 18.64
N ASP A 5 0.31 2.79 19.55
CA ASP A 5 -0.42 2.88 20.82
C ASP A 5 -1.91 3.21 20.64
N ASP A 6 -2.28 4.00 19.62
CA ASP A 6 -3.66 4.46 19.37
C ASP A 6 -4.18 4.21 17.95
N TRP A 7 -3.46 3.41 17.16
CA TRP A 7 -3.80 3.11 15.77
C TRP A 7 -3.47 1.68 15.35
N THR A 8 -4.25 1.15 14.40
CA THR A 8 -4.00 -0.15 13.75
C THR A 8 -4.12 -0.02 12.24
N LEU A 9 -3.11 -0.48 11.51
CA LEU A 9 -3.09 -0.55 10.06
C LEU A 9 -3.45 -1.97 9.57
N TYR A 10 -4.51 -2.03 8.78
CA TYR A 10 -4.92 -3.19 8.02
C TYR A 10 -4.59 -2.97 6.56
N GLY A 11 -4.11 -4.00 5.89
CA GLY A 11 -3.87 -3.87 4.46
C GLY A 11 -3.47 -5.16 3.77
N LYS A 12 -3.61 -5.13 2.44
CA LYS A 12 -3.28 -6.23 1.54
C LYS A 12 -2.45 -5.70 0.38
N THR A 13 -1.43 -6.47 0.03
CA THR A 13 -0.60 -6.23 -1.15
C THR A 13 -1.10 -7.03 -2.35
N GLY A 14 -0.90 -6.47 -3.55
CA GLY A 14 -1.14 -7.13 -4.83
C GLY A 14 -0.03 -6.82 -5.84
N TRP A 15 0.21 -7.73 -6.77
CA TRP A 15 1.14 -7.50 -7.88
C TRP A 15 0.56 -8.11 -9.15
N ALA A 16 0.20 -7.23 -10.10
CA ALA A 16 -0.38 -7.61 -11.38
C ALA A 16 0.73 -7.74 -12.43
N THR A 17 1.14 -8.98 -12.69
CA THR A 17 2.28 -9.32 -13.58
C THR A 17 1.87 -9.74 -15.00
N ARG A 18 0.58 -9.95 -15.25
CA ARG A 18 0.08 -10.49 -16.53
C ARG A 18 -1.19 -9.75 -16.98
N ASN A 19 -1.21 -9.30 -18.23
CA ASN A 19 -2.44 -8.91 -18.92
C ASN A 19 -2.93 -10.12 -19.75
N LEU A 20 -4.25 -10.23 -19.95
CA LEU A 20 -4.91 -11.31 -20.72
C LEU A 20 -4.37 -11.46 -22.16
N ASN A 21 -3.80 -10.41 -22.74
CA ASN A 21 -3.34 -10.39 -24.14
C ASN A 21 -1.85 -10.02 -24.36
N LYS A 22 -1.07 -9.74 -23.31
CA LYS A 22 0.39 -9.45 -23.40
C LYS A 22 1.07 -9.41 -22.02
N ASN A 23 2.40 -9.57 -21.97
CA ASN A 23 3.19 -9.25 -20.77
C ASN A 23 3.07 -7.74 -20.48
N MET A 24 2.69 -7.39 -19.25
CA MET A 24 2.61 -5.99 -18.78
C MET A 24 4.02 -5.57 -18.36
N ASN A 25 4.56 -4.51 -18.96
CA ASN A 25 5.85 -3.93 -18.53
C ASN A 25 5.78 -2.38 -18.65
N PRO A 26 5.88 -1.62 -17.54
CA PRO A 26 5.99 -2.11 -16.17
C PRO A 26 4.75 -2.87 -15.69
N THR A 27 4.95 -3.70 -14.66
CA THR A 27 3.86 -4.38 -13.95
C THR A 27 3.23 -3.44 -12.92
N LEU A 28 2.04 -3.74 -12.38
CA LEU A 28 1.36 -2.84 -11.44
C LEU A 28 1.34 -3.41 -10.02
N GLY A 29 1.93 -2.70 -9.07
CA GLY A 29 1.93 -3.05 -7.64
C GLY A 29 0.80 -2.32 -6.89
N TRP A 30 0.16 -3.00 -5.95
CA TRP A 30 -0.93 -2.48 -5.13
C TRP A 30 -0.64 -2.63 -3.64
N PHE A 31 -1.00 -1.61 -2.87
CA PHE A 31 -1.20 -1.70 -1.42
C PHE A 31 -2.49 -0.97 -1.06
N VAL A 32 -3.45 -1.70 -0.51
CA VAL A 32 -4.80 -1.20 -0.19
C VAL A 32 -5.15 -1.58 1.23
N GLY A 33 -5.92 -0.75 1.92
CA GLY A 33 -6.25 -1.01 3.31
C GLY A 33 -6.94 0.15 4.00
N TRP A 34 -6.89 0.12 5.33
CA TRP A 34 -7.40 1.19 6.17
C TRP A 34 -6.60 1.29 7.48
N VAL A 35 -6.61 2.48 8.08
CA VAL A 35 -6.13 2.74 9.44
C VAL A 35 -7.32 3.03 10.33
N GLU A 36 -7.43 2.31 11.44
CA GLU A 36 -8.27 2.68 12.57
C GLU A 36 -7.43 3.49 13.53
N GLN A 37 -7.85 4.72 13.86
CA GLN A 37 -7.23 5.58 14.86
C GLN A 37 -8.33 6.25 15.68
N LYS A 38 -8.36 5.99 16.99
CA LYS A 38 -9.44 6.44 17.89
C LYS A 38 -10.80 5.98 17.31
N GLU A 39 -11.73 6.91 17.07
CA GLU A 39 -13.06 6.64 16.49
C GLU A 39 -13.14 6.94 14.98
N LYS A 40 -11.98 7.01 14.29
CA LYS A 40 -11.90 7.34 12.87
C LYS A 40 -11.36 6.19 12.04
N LEU A 41 -11.87 6.09 10.82
CA LEU A 41 -11.48 5.12 9.82
C LEU A 41 -10.91 5.86 8.59
N TYR A 42 -9.67 5.55 8.23
CA TYR A 42 -8.98 6.16 7.10
C TYR A 42 -8.70 5.09 6.04
N ILE A 43 -9.38 5.15 4.90
CA ILE A 43 -9.22 4.17 3.81
C ILE A 43 -8.18 4.69 2.82
N PHE A 44 -7.31 3.80 2.33
CA PHE A 44 -6.32 4.15 1.31
C PHE A 44 -6.23 3.09 0.21
N ALA A 45 -5.80 3.55 -0.96
CA ALA A 45 -5.41 2.69 -2.07
C ALA A 45 -4.23 3.34 -2.79
N LEU A 46 -3.08 2.66 -2.79
CA LEU A 46 -1.90 3.05 -3.54
C LEU A 46 -1.61 2.01 -4.62
N ASN A 47 -1.33 2.48 -5.84
CA ASN A 47 -0.68 1.68 -6.86
C ASN A 47 0.54 2.41 -7.41
N MET A 48 1.44 1.64 -8.00
CA MET A 48 2.60 2.16 -8.71
C MET A 48 3.08 1.17 -9.76
N ASP A 49 3.73 1.71 -10.79
CA ASP A 49 4.51 0.92 -11.73
C ASP A 49 5.67 0.21 -11.02
N ILE A 50 5.85 -1.07 -11.32
CA ILE A 50 6.90 -1.95 -10.80
C ILE A 50 7.70 -2.47 -12.00
N LYS A 51 8.94 -1.99 -12.11
CA LYS A 51 9.89 -2.37 -13.16
C LYS A 51 10.50 -3.75 -12.88
N ASP A 52 10.78 -4.04 -11.62
CA ASP A 52 11.32 -5.32 -11.17
C ASP A 52 10.96 -5.58 -9.69
N SER A 53 11.23 -6.80 -9.22
CA SER A 53 10.81 -7.24 -7.89
C SER A 53 11.45 -6.46 -6.74
N SER A 54 12.58 -5.76 -6.94
CA SER A 54 13.21 -4.95 -5.90
C SER A 54 12.38 -3.73 -5.52
N GLN A 55 11.45 -3.31 -6.38
CA GLN A 55 10.55 -2.18 -6.12
C GLN A 55 9.28 -2.57 -5.36
N LEU A 56 9.01 -3.86 -5.15
CA LEU A 56 7.79 -4.33 -4.46
C LEU A 56 7.61 -3.79 -3.02
N PRO A 57 8.67 -3.56 -2.21
CA PRO A 57 8.51 -2.96 -0.89
C PRO A 57 8.04 -1.49 -0.93
N GLN A 58 8.40 -0.75 -1.98
CA GLN A 58 8.21 0.71 -2.07
C GLN A 58 6.74 1.12 -1.95
N ARG A 59 5.81 0.32 -2.49
CA ARG A 59 4.37 0.59 -2.36
C ARG A 59 3.88 0.59 -0.90
N GLN A 60 4.50 -0.19 -0.02
CA GLN A 60 4.16 -0.17 1.41
C GLN A 60 4.86 0.99 2.11
N GLU A 61 6.14 1.20 1.85
CA GLU A 61 6.93 2.29 2.44
C GLU A 61 6.29 3.66 2.15
N ILE A 62 5.99 3.95 0.89
CA ILE A 62 5.38 5.22 0.47
C ILE A 62 4.01 5.42 1.14
N ALA A 63 3.16 4.40 1.15
CA ALA A 63 1.83 4.53 1.76
C ALA A 63 1.92 4.74 3.27
N ILE A 64 2.81 4.02 3.96
CA ILE A 64 3.00 4.13 5.40
C ILE A 64 3.58 5.49 5.74
N ASP A 65 4.57 5.98 4.99
CA ASP A 65 5.16 7.31 5.21
C ASP A 65 4.11 8.43 5.05
N ILE A 66 3.26 8.34 4.03
CA ILE A 66 2.13 9.26 3.85
C ILE A 66 1.17 9.17 5.03
N LEU A 67 0.77 7.96 5.44
CA LEU A 67 -0.18 7.77 6.55
C LEU A 67 0.38 8.29 7.88
N LYS A 68 1.67 8.06 8.16
CA LYS A 68 2.36 8.60 9.34
C LYS A 68 2.34 10.12 9.35
N ASN A 69 2.63 10.73 8.21
CA ASN A 69 2.61 12.18 8.06
C ASN A 69 1.19 12.77 8.22
N GLU A 70 0.19 12.19 7.55
CA GLU A 70 -1.17 12.74 7.53
C GLU A 70 -1.95 12.47 8.83
N LEU A 71 -1.69 11.34 9.49
CA LEU A 71 -2.41 10.93 10.71
C LEU A 71 -1.64 11.24 12.00
N ASN A 72 -0.39 11.71 11.89
CA ASN A 72 0.54 11.92 13.00
C ASN A 72 0.68 10.66 13.87
N ILE A 73 1.01 9.53 13.23
CA ILE A 73 1.13 8.18 13.83
C ILE A 73 2.53 7.58 13.71
#